data_AF-A0A1J0AFA3-F1
#
_entry.id   AF-A0A1J0AFA3-F1
#
_cell.length_a   1.000
_cell.length_b   1.000
_cell.length_c   1.000
_cell.angle_alpha   90.00
_cell.angle_beta   90.00
_cell.angle_gamma   90.00
#
_symmetry.space_group_name_H-M   'P 1'
#
loop_
_entity.id
_entity.type
_entity.pdbx_description
1 polymer ?
#
loop_
_entity_poly.entity_id
_entity_poly.type
_entity_poly.pdbx_seq_one_letter_code
_entity_poly.pdbx_strand_id
1 'polypeptide(L)'
;MNWQPAGLIYQGHFATVITNDGSPTIRDLGTTNRECMHHSGGAYSETQYVYGEAIRAVIKNWINPYFLIVGLGLGYIEILIACECLKSQKSGNCRVISFESQVYWREQFHHWLLGQSSELDTIYQLRDAKFKQNYIQEMPQVRDWLRQHLTLVGL
;
A
#
# COMPACT_ATOMS: atom_id res chain seq x y z
N MET A 1 -12.16 9.69 -18.77
CA MET A 1 -11.79 9.85 -17.36
C MET A 1 -10.44 10.52 -17.31
N ASN A 2 -10.34 11.73 -16.78
CA ASN A 2 -9.12 12.54 -16.87
C ASN A 2 -8.28 12.35 -15.61
N TRP A 3 -7.29 11.47 -15.69
CA TRP A 3 -6.27 11.31 -14.65
C TRP A 3 -5.50 12.63 -14.48
N GLN A 4 -5.50 13.21 -13.29
CA GLN A 4 -4.68 14.37 -13.00
C GLN A 4 -3.27 13.91 -12.58
N PRO A 5 -2.20 14.44 -13.20
CA PRO A 5 -0.84 14.12 -12.78
C PRO A 5 -0.60 14.70 -11.37
N ALA A 6 -0.41 13.85 -10.36
CA ALA A 6 0.44 14.25 -9.24
C ALA A 6 1.87 14.08 -9.72
N GLY A 7 2.63 15.18 -9.73
CA GLY A 7 4.08 15.22 -9.85
C GLY A 7 4.66 13.93 -10.44
N LEU A 8 4.66 13.85 -11.77
CA LEU A 8 4.97 12.63 -12.52
C LEU A 8 6.41 12.18 -12.19
N ILE A 9 6.55 11.27 -11.24
CA ILE A 9 7.79 10.53 -11.09
C ILE A 9 7.74 9.41 -12.12
N TYR A 10 8.53 9.57 -13.17
CA TYR A 10 8.71 8.56 -14.19
C TYR A 10 9.83 7.62 -13.75
N GLN A 11 9.49 6.36 -13.53
CA GLN A 11 10.51 5.32 -13.41
C GLN A 11 10.27 4.25 -14.47
N GLY A 12 11.20 4.17 -15.42
CA GLY A 12 11.04 3.33 -16.61
C GLY A 12 9.74 3.67 -17.34
N HIS A 13 8.83 2.70 -17.36
CA HIS A 13 7.53 2.82 -18.01
C HIS A 13 6.39 3.09 -17.02
N PHE A 14 6.66 3.51 -15.79
CA PHE A 14 5.62 3.78 -14.81
C PHE A 14 5.55 5.26 -14.42
N ALA A 15 4.34 5.72 -14.08
CA ALA A 15 4.09 7.05 -13.52
C ALA A 15 3.11 6.99 -12.35
N THR A 16 3.27 7.91 -11.39
CA THR A 16 2.29 8.08 -10.31
C THR A 16 1.16 9.03 -10.75
N VAL A 17 -0.08 8.70 -10.41
CA VAL A 17 -1.27 9.53 -10.71
C VAL A 17 -2.19 9.63 -9.51
N ILE A 18 -2.94 10.74 -9.38
CA ILE A 18 -3.96 10.87 -8.32
C ILE A 18 -5.29 10.34 -8.81
N THR A 19 -5.92 9.51 -7.99
CA THR A 19 -7.27 8.99 -8.19
C THR A 19 -8.33 9.96 -7.65
N ASN A 20 -9.60 9.76 -7.99
CA ASN A 20 -10.68 10.67 -7.59
C ASN A 20 -10.90 10.73 -6.08
N ASP A 21 -10.57 9.68 -5.33
CA ASP A 21 -10.62 9.76 -3.87
C ASP A 21 -9.49 10.64 -3.31
N GLY A 22 -8.46 11.00 -4.08
CA GLY A 22 -7.30 11.80 -3.65
C GLY A 22 -6.09 10.97 -3.22
N SER A 23 -6.19 9.64 -3.30
CA SER A 23 -5.09 8.71 -3.07
C SER A 23 -4.27 8.50 -4.36
N PRO A 24 -2.95 8.35 -4.28
CA PRO A 24 -2.12 8.07 -5.45
C PRO A 24 -2.21 6.60 -5.90
N THR A 25 -1.94 6.35 -7.17
CA THR A 25 -1.71 5.01 -7.72
C THR A 25 -0.57 5.03 -8.73
N ILE A 26 -0.09 3.84 -9.11
CA ILE A 26 0.88 3.65 -10.18
C ILE A 26 0.13 3.37 -11.48
N ARG A 27 0.61 3.97 -12.55
CA ARG A 27 0.15 3.75 -13.92
C ARG A 27 1.29 3.18 -14.74
N ASP A 28 1.05 2.05 -15.37
CA ASP A 28 1.90 1.50 -16.42
C ASP A 28 1.68 2.32 -17.70
N LEU A 29 2.75 2.78 -18.32
CA LEU A 29 2.80 3.52 -19.58
C LEU A 29 3.40 2.69 -20.73
N GLY A 30 3.96 1.52 -20.42
CA GLY A 30 4.59 0.59 -21.36
C GLY A 30 3.60 -0.35 -22.03
N THR A 31 2.41 -0.55 -21.44
CA THR A 31 1.32 -1.30 -22.07
C THR A 31 0.46 -0.40 -22.98
N THR A 32 -0.13 -0.99 -24.02
CA THR A 32 -1.02 -0.29 -24.98
C THR A 32 -2.23 0.32 -24.28
N ASN A 33 -2.73 -0.33 -23.22
CA ASN A 33 -3.88 0.12 -22.44
C ASN A 33 -3.51 1.18 -21.39
N ARG A 34 -2.22 1.34 -21.07
CA ARG A 34 -1.68 2.23 -20.04
C ARG A 34 -2.44 2.13 -18.72
N GLU A 35 -2.58 0.90 -18.23
CA GLU A 35 -3.44 0.57 -17.11
C GLU A 35 -2.90 1.15 -15.80
N CYS A 36 -3.83 1.61 -14.95
CA CYS A 36 -3.51 1.97 -13.59
C CYS A 36 -3.63 0.72 -12.71
N MET A 37 -2.74 0.56 -11.74
CA MET A 37 -2.82 -0.52 -10.74
C MET A 37 -4.08 -0.44 -9.88
N HIS A 38 -4.70 0.74 -9.82
CA HIS A 38 -5.97 0.96 -9.14
C HIS A 38 -6.97 1.69 -10.04
N HIS A 39 -8.25 1.45 -9.78
CA HIS A 39 -9.34 2.15 -10.42
C HIS A 39 -9.29 3.66 -10.15
N SER A 40 -9.65 4.46 -11.16
CA SER A 40 -9.70 5.92 -11.10
C SER A 40 -10.62 6.49 -10.02
N GLY A 41 -11.56 5.69 -9.52
CA GLY A 41 -12.43 6.08 -8.41
C GLY A 41 -11.68 6.28 -7.09
N GLY A 42 -10.54 5.61 -6.88
CA GLY A 42 -9.82 5.70 -5.61
C GLY A 42 -8.97 4.48 -5.30
N ALA A 43 -7.64 4.62 -5.18
CA ALA A 43 -6.78 3.49 -4.79
C ALA A 43 -7.03 3.06 -3.32
N TYR A 44 -7.18 4.02 -2.42
CA TYR A 44 -7.55 3.75 -1.04
C TYR A 44 -8.96 3.15 -0.94
N SER A 45 -9.94 3.78 -1.58
CA SER A 45 -11.33 3.31 -1.57
C SER A 45 -11.49 1.92 -2.18
N GLU A 46 -10.82 1.63 -3.29
CA GLU A 46 -10.79 0.29 -3.90
C GLU A 46 -10.15 -0.73 -2.96
N THR A 47 -9.02 -0.38 -2.32
CA THR A 47 -8.36 -1.28 -1.36
C THR A 47 -9.31 -1.65 -0.22
N GLN A 48 -10.02 -0.67 0.34
CA GLN A 48 -11.04 -0.90 1.37
C GLN A 48 -12.18 -1.78 0.87
N TYR A 49 -12.69 -1.50 -0.34
CA TYR A 49 -13.83 -2.19 -0.92
C TYR A 49 -13.52 -3.66 -1.25
N VAL A 50 -12.38 -3.92 -1.89
CA VAL A 50 -12.00 -5.26 -2.36
C VAL A 50 -11.43 -6.11 -1.22
N TYR A 51 -10.54 -5.55 -0.40
CA TYR A 51 -9.78 -6.33 0.57
C TYR A 51 -10.20 -6.11 2.02
N GLY A 52 -10.81 -4.96 2.34
CA GLY A 52 -11.04 -4.55 3.74
C GLY A 52 -11.88 -5.54 4.54
N GLU A 53 -13.03 -5.95 4.02
CA GLU A 53 -13.90 -6.91 4.73
C GLU A 53 -13.27 -8.29 4.89
N ALA A 54 -12.55 -8.77 3.87
CA ALA A 54 -11.85 -10.05 3.94
C ALA A 54 -10.72 -10.02 4.99
N ILE A 55 -9.91 -8.96 5.00
CA ILE A 55 -8.85 -8.74 5.99
C ILE A 55 -9.45 -8.68 7.41
N ARG A 56 -10.50 -7.88 7.61
CA ARG A 56 -11.19 -7.75 8.90
C ARG A 56 -11.77 -9.09 9.37
N ALA A 57 -12.39 -9.86 8.48
CA ALA A 57 -12.92 -11.18 8.80
C ALA A 57 -11.81 -12.15 9.21
N VAL A 58 -10.67 -12.16 8.51
CA VAL A 58 -9.52 -13.00 8.86
C VAL A 58 -8.95 -12.61 10.23
N ILE A 59 -8.68 -11.33 10.45
CA ILE A 59 -8.12 -10.86 11.73
C ILE A 59 -9.07 -11.14 12.89
N LYS A 60 -10.38 -10.99 12.70
CA LYS A 60 -11.37 -11.29 13.74
C LYS A 60 -11.37 -12.77 14.13
N ASN A 61 -11.34 -13.68 13.15
CA ASN A 61 -11.62 -15.09 13.39
C ASN A 61 -10.37 -15.96 13.61
N TRP A 62 -9.18 -15.47 13.25
CA TRP A 62 -7.94 -16.25 13.34
C TRP A 62 -6.97 -15.63 14.35
N ILE A 63 -6.20 -16.48 15.05
CA ILE A 63 -5.24 -16.05 16.08
C ILE A 63 -3.88 -15.68 15.45
N ASN A 64 -3.47 -16.42 14.41
CA ASN A 64 -2.19 -16.27 13.72
C ASN A 64 -2.41 -16.16 12.20
N PRO A 65 -2.99 -15.07 11.70
CA PRO A 65 -3.30 -14.95 10.27
C PRO A 65 -2.03 -14.81 9.42
N TYR A 66 -2.06 -15.41 8.23
CA TYR A 66 -1.01 -15.29 7.22
C TYR A 66 -1.59 -14.66 5.96
N PHE A 67 -0.95 -13.60 5.50
CA PHE A 67 -1.33 -12.90 4.28
C PHE A 67 -0.22 -13.06 3.24
N LEU A 68 -0.62 -13.39 2.01
CA LEU A 68 0.24 -13.43 0.85
C LEU A 68 -0.28 -12.43 -0.17
N ILE A 69 0.57 -11.49 -0.58
CA ILE A 69 0.25 -10.41 -1.51
C ILE A 69 1.16 -10.53 -2.73
N VAL A 70 0.58 -10.45 -3.92
CA VAL A 70 1.32 -10.44 -5.19
C VAL A 70 1.15 -9.06 -5.82
N GLY A 71 2.26 -8.34 -5.97
CA GLY A 71 2.30 -6.94 -6.38
C GLY A 71 2.22 -6.02 -5.17
N LEU A 72 3.35 -5.41 -4.80
CA LEU A 72 3.41 -4.43 -3.71
C LEU A 72 2.85 -3.09 -4.19
N GLY A 73 3.32 -2.60 -5.35
CA GLY A 73 3.03 -1.26 -5.82
C GLY A 73 3.34 -0.20 -4.76
N LEU A 74 2.32 0.55 -4.33
CA LEU A 74 2.44 1.53 -3.24
C LEU A 74 2.07 0.96 -1.86
N GLY A 75 2.00 -0.35 -1.67
CA GLY A 75 1.85 -0.98 -0.35
C GLY A 75 0.51 -0.78 0.36
N TYR A 76 -0.57 -0.57 -0.40
CA TYR A 76 -1.90 -0.27 0.16
C TYR A 76 -2.45 -1.42 1.00
N ILE A 77 -2.30 -2.66 0.52
CA ILE A 77 -2.86 -3.85 1.17
C ILE A 77 -2.09 -4.12 2.47
N GLU A 78 -0.77 -3.99 2.45
CA GLU A 78 0.12 -4.18 3.59
C GLU A 78 -0.20 -3.19 4.71
N ILE A 79 -0.37 -1.91 4.36
CA ILE A 79 -0.76 -0.87 5.32
C ILE A 79 -2.15 -1.15 5.89
N LEU A 80 -3.11 -1.59 5.06
CA LEU A 80 -4.43 -1.95 5.55
C LEU A 80 -4.39 -3.12 6.54
N ILE A 81 -3.63 -4.18 6.24
CA ILE A 81 -3.43 -5.32 7.16
C ILE A 81 -2.83 -4.83 8.48
N ALA A 82 -1.76 -4.02 8.43
CA ALA A 82 -1.12 -3.49 9.62
C ALA A 82 -2.10 -2.67 10.47
N CYS A 83 -2.84 -1.75 9.85
CA CYS A 83 -3.85 -0.94 10.51
C CYS A 83 -4.92 -1.80 11.20
N GLU A 84 -5.47 -2.81 10.53
CA GLU A 84 -6.50 -3.68 11.12
C GLU A 84 -5.95 -4.59 12.23
N CYS A 85 -4.70 -5.06 12.11
CA CYS A 85 -4.03 -5.82 13.16
C CYS A 85 -3.78 -4.96 14.41
N LEU A 86 -3.32 -3.72 14.23
CA LEU A 86 -3.11 -2.76 15.31
C LEU A 86 -4.44 -2.40 16.00
N LYS A 87 -5.47 -2.10 15.22
CA LYS A 87 -6.82 -1.74 15.70
C LYS A 87 -7.47 -2.87 16.51
N SER A 88 -7.28 -4.12 16.08
CA SER A 88 -7.81 -5.30 16.76
C SER A 88 -6.98 -5.74 17.97
N GLN A 89 -5.84 -5.09 18.25
CA GLN A 89 -4.88 -5.44 19.29
C GLN A 89 -4.34 -6.89 19.20
N LYS A 90 -4.43 -7.52 18.02
CA LYS A 90 -3.92 -8.87 17.75
C LYS A 90 -2.52 -8.86 17.14
N SER A 91 -1.64 -8.02 17.67
CA SER A 91 -0.38 -7.68 17.02
C SER A 91 0.64 -8.82 16.93
N GLY A 92 0.59 -9.83 17.82
CA GLY A 92 1.76 -10.71 18.04
C GLY A 92 2.09 -11.77 16.99
N ASN A 93 1.13 -12.26 16.19
CA ASN A 93 1.34 -13.46 15.37
C ASN A 93 0.84 -13.36 13.91
N CYS A 94 0.47 -12.16 13.46
CA CYS A 94 0.14 -11.96 12.06
C CYS A 94 1.42 -11.99 11.22
N ARG A 95 1.41 -12.65 10.05
CA ARG A 95 2.54 -12.59 9.12
C ARG A 95 2.07 -12.14 7.75
N VAL A 96 2.87 -11.29 7.12
CA VAL A 96 2.61 -10.75 5.80
C VAL A 96 3.79 -11.08 4.91
N ILE A 97 3.53 -11.69 3.76
CA ILE A 97 4.52 -11.91 2.71
C ILE A 97 4.04 -11.15 1.48
N SER A 98 4.83 -10.19 1.01
CA SER A 98 4.51 -9.41 -0.18
C SER A 98 5.57 -9.62 -1.25
N PHE A 99 5.14 -9.84 -2.49
CA PHE A 99 6.01 -10.04 -3.63
C PHE A 99 5.98 -8.81 -4.54
N GLU A 100 7.15 -8.34 -4.95
CA GLU A 100 7.29 -7.26 -5.93
C GLU A 100 8.39 -7.59 -6.93
N SER A 101 8.03 -7.67 -8.20
CA SER A 101 8.96 -7.92 -9.30
C SER A 101 9.85 -6.71 -9.60
N GLN A 102 9.31 -5.50 -9.44
CA GLN A 102 10.01 -4.27 -9.77
C GLN A 102 10.89 -3.82 -8.61
N VAL A 103 12.22 -3.96 -8.80
CA VAL A 103 13.22 -3.59 -7.80
C VAL A 103 13.02 -2.16 -7.27
N TYR A 104 12.71 -1.22 -8.16
CA TYR A 104 12.50 0.18 -7.80
C TYR A 104 11.36 0.36 -6.78
N TRP A 105 10.16 -0.18 -7.05
CA TRP A 105 9.03 -0.04 -6.13
C TRP A 105 9.33 -0.66 -4.77
N ARG A 106 10.03 -1.80 -4.78
CA ARG A 106 10.48 -2.49 -3.58
C ARG A 106 11.45 -1.63 -2.75
N GLU A 107 12.45 -1.03 -3.39
CA GLU A 107 13.43 -0.15 -2.73
C GLU A 107 12.78 1.11 -2.17
N GLN A 108 11.91 1.77 -2.94
CA GLN A 108 11.21 2.97 -2.47
C GLN A 108 10.32 2.65 -1.26
N PHE A 109 9.58 1.52 -1.29
CA PHE A 109 8.77 1.11 -0.16
C PHE A 109 9.63 0.77 1.07
N HIS A 110 10.80 0.15 0.86
CA HIS A 110 11.75 -0.11 1.92
C HIS A 110 12.31 1.17 2.55
N HIS A 111 12.65 2.19 1.75
CA HIS A 111 13.04 3.50 2.29
C HIS A 111 11.93 4.11 3.15
N TRP A 112 10.68 4.11 2.67
CA TRP A 112 9.54 4.56 3.46
C TRP A 112 9.39 3.76 4.77
N LEU A 113 9.53 2.43 4.70
CA LEU A 113 9.41 1.55 5.86
C LEU A 113 10.46 1.86 6.93
N LEU A 114 11.69 2.20 6.51
CA LEU A 114 12.80 2.59 7.39
C LEU A 114 12.77 4.07 7.80
N GLY A 115 11.84 4.87 7.26
CA GLY A 115 11.81 6.32 7.48
C GLY A 115 12.99 7.05 6.85
N GLN A 116 13.62 6.45 5.84
CA GLN A 116 14.65 7.05 5.01
C GLN A 116 14.00 7.89 3.90
N SER A 117 14.76 8.81 3.30
CA SER A 117 14.25 9.58 2.18
C SER A 117 13.99 8.69 0.96
N SER A 118 12.86 8.91 0.31
CA SER A 118 12.42 8.23 -0.90
C SER A 118 12.13 9.26 -1.98
N GLU A 119 12.37 8.89 -3.24
CA GLU A 119 11.87 9.68 -4.37
C GLU A 119 10.34 9.82 -4.32
N LEU A 120 9.65 8.84 -3.74
CA LEU A 120 8.19 8.81 -3.58
C LEU A 120 7.71 9.45 -2.29
N ASP A 121 8.52 10.22 -1.56
CA ASP A 121 8.13 10.77 -0.25
C ASP A 121 6.79 11.53 -0.29
N THR A 122 6.60 12.41 -1.28
CA THR A 122 5.32 13.14 -1.45
C THR A 122 4.16 12.19 -1.77
N ILE A 123 4.40 11.15 -2.57
CA ILE A 123 3.39 10.15 -2.93
C ILE A 123 2.99 9.34 -1.70
N TYR A 124 3.95 8.89 -0.91
CA TYR A 124 3.68 8.21 0.34
C TYR A 124 2.99 9.09 1.38
N GLN A 125 3.32 10.38 1.45
CA GLN A 125 2.58 11.32 2.30
C GLN A 125 1.09 11.41 1.90
N LEU A 126 0.78 11.48 0.61
CA LEU A 126 -0.61 11.52 0.13
C LEU A 126 -1.36 10.22 0.42
N ARG A 127 -0.72 9.06 0.19
CA ARG A 127 -1.27 7.75 0.57
C ARG A 127 -1.51 7.67 2.07
N ASP A 128 -0.52 8.00 2.88
CA ASP A 128 -0.58 7.89 4.34
C ASP A 128 -1.64 8.85 4.92
N ALA A 129 -1.81 10.03 4.33
CA ALA A 129 -2.87 10.97 4.69
C ALA A 129 -4.26 10.35 4.53
N LYS A 130 -4.47 9.47 3.55
CA LYS A 130 -5.74 8.75 3.38
C LYS A 130 -6.00 7.73 4.46
N PHE A 131 -5.00 6.94 4.81
CA PHE A 131 -5.16 6.02 5.94
C PHE A 131 -5.38 6.76 7.25
N LYS A 132 -4.68 7.87 7.49
CA LYS A 132 -4.86 8.70 8.69
C LYS A 132 -6.28 9.24 8.88
N GLN A 133 -7.11 9.33 7.83
CA GLN A 133 -8.51 9.73 7.99
C GLN A 133 -9.34 8.70 8.78
N ASN A 134 -9.00 7.42 8.65
CA ASN A 134 -9.76 6.30 9.25
C ASN A 134 -8.98 5.50 10.30
N TYR A 135 -7.65 5.68 10.37
CA TYR A 135 -6.72 4.96 11.24
C TYR A 135 -5.77 5.93 11.96
N ILE A 136 -6.35 6.92 12.64
CA ILE A 136 -5.60 8.00 13.32
C ILE A 136 -4.64 7.42 14.38
N GLN A 137 -5.09 6.40 15.12
CA GLN A 137 -4.34 5.84 16.26
C GLN A 137 -3.30 4.80 15.81
N GLU A 138 -3.55 4.11 14.71
CA GLU A 138 -2.75 3.01 14.22
C GLU A 138 -1.62 3.47 13.29
N MET A 139 -1.88 4.46 12.44
CA MET A 139 -0.89 4.93 11.44
C MET A 139 0.50 5.29 12.01
N PRO A 140 0.64 5.89 13.21
CA PRO A 140 1.96 6.12 13.81
C PRO A 140 2.77 4.84 14.05
N GLN A 141 2.11 3.69 14.19
CA GLN A 141 2.73 2.40 14.53
C GLN A 141 2.89 1.48 13.32
N VAL A 142 2.30 1.82 12.16
CA VAL A 142 2.26 0.94 10.99
C VAL A 142 3.63 0.55 10.49
N ARG A 143 4.59 1.48 10.40
CA ARG A 143 5.95 1.15 9.93
C ARG A 143 6.64 0.16 10.87
N ASP A 144 6.54 0.41 12.17
CA ASP A 144 7.13 -0.45 13.19
C ASP A 144 6.52 -1.84 13.17
N TRP A 145 5.21 -1.91 13.01
CA TRP A 145 4.48 -3.15 12.85
C TRP A 145 4.92 -3.90 11.59
N LEU A 146 4.96 -3.23 10.44
CA LEU A 146 5.38 -3.86 9.18
C LEU A 146 6.83 -4.35 9.26
N ARG A 147 7.76 -3.62 9.89
CA ARG A 147 9.15 -4.08 10.07
C ARG A 147 9.26 -5.41 10.81
N GLN A 148 8.30 -5.73 11.67
CA GLN A 148 8.29 -6.97 12.47
C GLN A 148 7.53 -8.11 11.78
N HIS A 149 6.56 -7.80 10.91
CA HIS A 149 5.59 -8.78 10.42
C HIS A 149 5.60 -8.96 8.89
N LEU A 150 6.21 -8.03 8.14
CA LEU A 150 6.30 -8.08 6.68
C LEU A 150 7.63 -8.71 6.24
N THR A 151 7.53 -9.73 5.40
CA THR A 151 8.62 -10.21 4.56
C THR A 151 8.38 -9.72 3.14
N LEU A 152 9.30 -8.90 2.63
CA LEU A 152 9.24 -8.39 1.27
C LEU A 152 10.15 -9.21 0.36
N VAL A 153 9.59 -9.83 -0.67
CA VAL A 153 10.27 -10.79 -1.55
C VAL A 153 10.38 -10.24 -2.96
N GLY A 154 11.58 -10.32 -3.53
CA GLY A 154 11.79 -10.07 -4.96
C GLY A 154 11.55 -11.33 -5.78
N LEU A 155 10.85 -11.18 -6.91
CA LEU A 155 10.71 -12.21 -7.94
C LEU A 155 11.75 -12.03 -9.04
#